data_AF-A0A9P4IFT6-F1
#
_entry.id   AF-A0A9P4IFT6-F1
#
_cell.length_a   1.000
_cell.length_b   1.000
_cell.length_c   1.000
_cell.angle_alpha   90.00
_cell.angle_beta   90.00
_cell.angle_gamma   90.00
#
_symmetry.space_group_name_H-M   'P 1'
#
loop_
_entity.id
_entity.type
_entity.pdbx_description
1 polymer ?
#
loop_
_entity_poly.entity_id
_entity_poly.type
_entity_poly.pdbx_seq_one_letter_code
_entity_poly.pdbx_strand_id
1 'polypeptide(L)'
;MTARQPRFNQEVLIDTTPLPDDIPKVKEVGASSAPLMSASFFIGARCKSYNDDYMMCKHEANGRGELDCMREGRKVTRCAASVLEDINKHCIEQFRGHWKCLERNNQQMWNCRGPEIQLNKCVFDNIGLEKVIPGTPKDTIPIHLRDKQVFANPWRAYPVKRGQMPTLEEARTRAQEQAQPQQS
;
A
#
# COMPACT_ATOMS: atom_id res chain seq x y z
N MET A 1 -16.75 6.27 -14.65
CA MET A 1 -17.43 5.41 -13.67
C MET A 1 -18.76 6.06 -13.31
N THR A 2 -19.87 5.38 -13.57
CA THR A 2 -21.22 5.90 -13.31
C THR A 2 -21.48 5.89 -11.80
N ALA A 3 -21.43 7.04 -11.14
CA ALA A 3 -21.73 7.18 -9.72
C ALA A 3 -23.25 7.09 -9.49
N ARG A 4 -23.80 5.86 -9.54
CA ARG A 4 -25.21 5.62 -9.26
C ARG A 4 -25.39 5.46 -7.75
N GLN A 5 -26.28 6.25 -7.15
CA GLN A 5 -26.65 6.09 -5.74
C GLN A 5 -27.32 4.73 -5.55
N PRO A 6 -26.84 3.87 -4.63
CA PRO A 6 -27.47 2.58 -4.41
C PRO A 6 -28.87 2.81 -3.82
N ARG A 7 -29.89 2.33 -4.53
CA ARG A 7 -31.23 2.13 -3.97
C ARG A 7 -31.21 0.74 -3.33
N PHE A 8 -31.26 0.68 -2.01
CA PHE A 8 -31.24 -0.58 -1.26
C PHE A 8 -32.58 -1.32 -1.44
N ASN A 9 -32.68 -2.10 -2.52
CA ASN A 9 -33.65 -3.17 -2.63
C ASN A 9 -32.89 -4.44 -2.19
N GLN A 10 -33.18 -4.95 -0.99
CA GLN A 10 -32.34 -5.89 -0.24
C GLN A 10 -32.49 -7.36 -0.68
N GLU A 11 -32.12 -7.68 -1.92
CA GLU A 11 -31.84 -9.07 -2.29
C GLU A 11 -30.37 -9.20 -2.69
N VAL A 12 -29.65 -10.05 -1.96
CA VAL A 12 -28.24 -10.37 -2.25
C VAL A 12 -28.24 -11.40 -3.38
N LEU A 13 -28.15 -10.93 -4.61
CA LEU A 13 -28.00 -11.78 -5.79
C LEU A 13 -26.54 -12.24 -5.92
N ILE A 14 -26.31 -13.54 -5.74
CA ILE A 14 -24.99 -14.17 -5.91
C ILE A 14 -25.01 -14.99 -7.20
N ASP A 15 -24.12 -14.67 -8.12
CA ASP A 15 -23.89 -15.46 -9.31
C ASP A 15 -22.90 -16.59 -8.99
N THR A 16 -23.31 -17.84 -9.21
CA THR A 16 -22.48 -19.04 -8.96
C THR A 16 -21.77 -19.52 -10.22
N THR A 17 -21.82 -18.79 -11.34
CA THR A 17 -21.16 -19.19 -12.58
C THR A 17 -19.63 -19.21 -12.41
N PRO A 18 -18.97 -20.34 -12.74
CA PRO A 18 -17.51 -20.41 -12.69
C PRO A 18 -16.90 -19.63 -13.86
N LEU A 19 -15.66 -19.19 -13.67
CA LEU A 19 -14.88 -18.55 -14.73
C LEU A 19 -14.62 -19.56 -15.88
N PRO A 20 -14.66 -19.14 -17.16
CA PRO A 20 -14.35 -20.01 -18.29
C PRO A 20 -12.96 -20.65 -18.19
N ASP A 21 -12.83 -21.91 -18.64
CA ASP A 21 -11.60 -22.69 -18.52
C ASP A 21 -10.42 -22.13 -19.33
N ASP A 22 -10.70 -21.35 -20.38
CA ASP A 22 -9.68 -20.66 -21.19
C ASP A 22 -8.87 -19.63 -20.38
N ILE A 23 -9.39 -19.18 -19.24
CA ILE A 23 -8.77 -18.17 -18.39
C ILE A 23 -8.10 -18.86 -17.19
N PRO A 24 -6.74 -18.87 -17.13
CA PRO A 24 -6.03 -19.38 -15.98
C PRO A 24 -6.47 -18.74 -14.65
N LYS A 25 -6.82 -19.60 -13.69
CA LYS A 25 -7.18 -19.22 -12.32
C LYS A 25 -5.99 -18.61 -11.58
N VAL A 26 -6.26 -17.63 -10.72
CA VAL A 26 -5.23 -16.97 -9.89
C VAL A 26 -5.65 -16.98 -8.43
N LYS A 27 -4.66 -17.11 -7.54
CA LYS A 27 -4.85 -16.99 -6.10
C LYS A 27 -5.11 -15.52 -5.77
N GLU A 28 -6.28 -15.23 -5.22
CA GLU A 28 -6.64 -13.88 -4.78
C GLU A 28 -5.80 -13.42 -3.58
N VAL A 29 -5.71 -12.10 -3.40
CA VAL A 29 -4.86 -11.48 -2.37
C VAL A 29 -5.28 -11.88 -0.94
N GLY A 30 -6.58 -12.06 -0.69
CA GLY A 30 -7.10 -12.57 0.59
C GLY A 30 -6.87 -11.66 1.80
N ALA A 31 -6.54 -10.38 1.61
CA ALA A 31 -6.31 -9.42 2.70
C ALA A 31 -7.51 -8.48 2.90
N SER A 32 -7.79 -8.12 4.16
CA SER A 32 -8.80 -7.11 4.48
C SER A 32 -8.28 -5.67 4.25
N SER A 33 -9.15 -4.67 4.38
CA SER A 33 -8.84 -3.27 4.07
C SER A 33 -7.67 -2.70 4.89
N ALA A 34 -7.61 -2.94 6.20
CA ALA A 34 -6.53 -2.44 7.05
C ALA A 34 -5.13 -3.00 6.74
N PRO A 35 -4.90 -4.33 6.63
CA PRO A 35 -3.58 -4.86 6.25
C PRO A 35 -3.19 -4.43 4.83
N LEU A 36 -4.14 -4.36 3.90
CA LEU A 36 -3.86 -3.86 2.54
C LEU A 36 -3.46 -2.38 2.56
N MET A 37 -4.13 -1.55 3.37
CA MET A 37 -3.78 -0.14 3.57
C MET A 37 -2.41 0.02 4.22
N SER A 38 -2.07 -0.82 5.20
CA SER A 38 -0.74 -0.84 5.84
C SER A 38 0.37 -1.24 4.86
N ALA A 39 0.11 -2.15 3.92
CA ALA A 39 1.09 -2.64 2.96
C ALA A 39 1.13 -1.84 1.64
N SER A 40 0.19 -0.92 1.43
CA SER A 40 -0.03 -0.17 0.18
C SER A 40 1.24 0.43 -0.42
N PHE A 41 2.06 1.09 0.41
CA PHE A 41 3.31 1.71 -0.06
C PHE A 41 4.37 0.69 -0.47
N PHE A 42 4.46 -0.46 0.22
CA PHE A 42 5.41 -1.51 -0.13
C PHE A 42 5.00 -2.26 -1.39
N ILE A 43 3.69 -2.49 -1.56
CA ILE A 43 3.12 -3.02 -2.81
C ILE A 43 3.40 -2.04 -3.95
N GLY A 44 3.19 -0.73 -3.72
CA GLY A 44 3.50 0.31 -4.70
C GLY A 44 4.97 0.35 -5.09
N ALA A 45 5.90 0.19 -4.15
CA ALA A 45 7.33 0.21 -4.42
C ALA A 45 7.79 -0.99 -5.26
N ARG A 46 7.34 -2.21 -4.92
CA ARG A 46 7.75 -3.44 -5.64
C ARG A 46 6.98 -3.65 -6.94
N CYS A 47 5.68 -3.36 -6.94
CA CYS A 47 4.78 -3.71 -8.05
C CYS A 47 4.50 -2.52 -8.99
N LYS A 48 5.30 -1.46 -8.92
CA LYS A 48 5.09 -0.23 -9.70
C LYS A 48 4.93 -0.50 -11.20
N SER A 49 5.89 -1.20 -11.81
CA SER A 49 5.87 -1.50 -13.25
C SER A 49 4.61 -2.27 -13.67
N TYR A 50 4.23 -3.30 -12.90
CA TYR A 50 3.04 -4.10 -13.20
C TYR A 50 1.74 -3.30 -13.06
N ASN A 51 1.66 -2.42 -12.07
CA ASN A 51 0.49 -1.56 -11.87
C ASN A 51 0.37 -0.53 -12.99
N ASP A 52 1.50 0.08 -13.38
CA ASP A 52 1.55 1.06 -14.46
C ASP A 52 1.17 0.40 -15.81
N ASP A 53 1.71 -0.78 -16.11
CA ASP A 53 1.36 -1.57 -17.31
C ASP A 53 -0.13 -1.90 -17.39
N TYR A 54 -0.73 -2.31 -16.26
CA TYR A 54 -2.15 -2.62 -16.19
C TYR A 54 -3.02 -1.37 -16.45
N MET A 55 -2.65 -0.24 -15.87
CA MET A 55 -3.37 1.02 -16.08
C MET A 55 -3.19 1.55 -17.51
N MET A 56 -2.02 1.40 -18.12
CA MET A 56 -1.79 1.75 -19.53
C MET A 56 -2.61 0.86 -20.46
N CYS A 57 -2.59 -0.46 -20.27
CA CYS A 57 -3.44 -1.38 -21.03
C CYS A 57 -4.92 -1.00 -20.94
N LYS A 58 -5.40 -0.71 -19.72
CA LYS A 58 -6.80 -0.33 -19.51
C LYS A 58 -7.16 0.98 -20.21
N HIS A 59 -6.23 1.93 -20.24
CA HIS A 59 -6.41 3.20 -20.91
C HIS A 59 -6.44 3.05 -22.45
N GLU A 60 -5.57 2.22 -23.01
CA GLU A 60 -5.49 1.96 -24.46
C GLU A 60 -6.66 1.12 -25.00
N ALA A 61 -7.22 0.24 -24.18
CA ALA A 61 -8.28 -0.70 -24.57
C ALA A 61 -9.67 -0.05 -24.79
N ASN A 62 -9.82 1.28 -24.64
CA ASN A 62 -11.03 2.05 -25.01
C ASN A 62 -12.37 1.40 -24.62
N GLY A 63 -12.48 0.92 -23.37
CA GLY A 63 -13.70 0.30 -22.83
C GLY A 63 -13.76 -1.23 -22.89
N ARG A 64 -12.70 -1.90 -23.37
CA ARG A 64 -12.53 -3.37 -23.30
C ARG A 64 -11.48 -3.84 -22.30
N GLY A 65 -10.98 -2.92 -21.47
CA GLY A 65 -9.86 -3.20 -20.56
C GLY A 65 -10.12 -4.33 -19.56
N GLU A 66 -11.37 -4.59 -19.20
CA GLU A 66 -11.76 -5.68 -18.30
C GLU A 66 -11.49 -7.08 -18.88
N LEU A 67 -11.57 -7.25 -20.21
CA LEU A 67 -11.31 -8.52 -20.88
C LEU A 67 -9.88 -8.61 -21.41
N ASP A 68 -9.41 -7.54 -22.05
CA ASP A 68 -8.13 -7.54 -22.76
C ASP A 68 -6.93 -7.51 -21.80
N CYS A 69 -7.07 -6.89 -20.62
CA CYS A 69 -5.97 -6.71 -19.65
C CYS A 69 -5.95 -7.75 -18.52
N MET A 70 -6.68 -8.86 -18.68
CA MET A 70 -6.73 -9.95 -17.68
C MET A 70 -5.34 -10.56 -17.42
N ARG A 71 -4.44 -10.56 -18.40
CA ARG A 71 -3.09 -11.08 -18.22
C ARG A 71 -2.25 -10.19 -17.29
N GLU A 72 -2.33 -8.88 -17.47
CA GLU A 72 -1.64 -7.85 -16.68
C GLU A 72 -2.22 -7.79 -15.27
N GLY A 73 -3.55 -7.86 -15.12
CA GLY A 73 -4.21 -7.93 -13.83
C GLY A 73 -3.73 -9.11 -12.98
N ARG A 74 -3.52 -10.28 -13.59
CA ARG A 74 -2.95 -11.44 -12.89
C ARG A 74 -1.51 -11.21 -12.40
N LYS A 75 -0.69 -10.46 -13.13
CA LYS A 75 0.67 -10.11 -12.70
C LYS A 75 0.61 -9.21 -11.46
N VAL A 76 -0.28 -8.22 -11.46
CA VAL A 76 -0.51 -7.32 -10.32
C VAL A 76 -0.93 -8.11 -9.07
N THR A 77 -1.93 -8.98 -9.19
CA THR A 77 -2.42 -9.79 -8.05
C THR A 77 -1.34 -10.69 -7.47
N ARG A 78 -0.54 -11.35 -8.33
CA ARG A 78 0.58 -12.19 -7.89
C ARG A 78 1.68 -11.39 -7.20
N CYS A 79 2.02 -10.22 -7.74
CA CYS A 79 3.02 -9.35 -7.12
C CYS A 79 2.56 -8.88 -5.73
N ALA A 80 1.32 -8.40 -5.60
CA ALA A 80 0.75 -7.99 -4.32
C ALA A 80 0.70 -9.14 -3.30
N ALA A 81 0.31 -10.35 -3.73
CA ALA A 81 0.35 -11.54 -2.88
C ALA A 81 1.76 -11.86 -2.40
N SER A 82 2.78 -11.77 -3.27
CA SER A 82 4.17 -12.03 -2.87
C SER A 82 4.68 -11.05 -1.80
N VAL A 83 4.32 -9.76 -1.89
CA VAL A 83 4.69 -8.75 -0.88
C VAL A 83 4.08 -9.08 0.47
N LEU A 84 2.80 -9.46 0.50
CA LEU A 84 2.13 -9.84 1.74
C LEU A 84 2.70 -11.13 2.33
N GLU A 85 3.04 -12.11 1.48
CA GLU A 85 3.71 -13.34 1.92
C GLU A 85 5.08 -13.06 2.55
N ASP A 86 5.86 -12.15 1.97
CA ASP A 86 7.17 -11.76 2.53
C ASP A 86 7.02 -10.98 3.85
N ILE A 87 6.07 -10.04 3.94
CA ILE A 87 5.76 -9.33 5.19
C ILE A 87 5.30 -10.31 6.27
N ASN A 88 4.47 -11.30 5.92
CA ASN A 88 4.01 -12.31 6.86
C ASN A 88 5.14 -13.22 7.38
N LYS A 89 6.18 -13.47 6.57
CA LYS A 89 7.34 -14.27 6.96
C LYS A 89 8.31 -13.51 7.87
N HIS A 90 8.58 -12.24 7.56
CA HIS A 90 9.66 -11.49 8.20
C HIS A 90 9.19 -10.49 9.27
N CYS A 91 8.02 -9.85 9.11
CA CYS A 91 7.63 -8.66 9.87
C CYS A 91 6.20 -8.73 10.43
N ILE A 92 5.69 -9.93 10.70
CA ILE A 92 4.27 -10.14 11.05
C ILE A 92 3.85 -9.43 12.34
N GLU A 93 4.72 -9.31 13.33
CA GLU A 93 4.39 -8.71 14.63
C GLU A 93 4.17 -7.20 14.51
N GLN A 94 5.12 -6.50 13.87
CA GLN A 94 5.06 -5.07 13.61
C GLN A 94 3.91 -4.76 12.65
N PHE A 95 3.71 -5.60 11.63
CA PHE A 95 2.61 -5.48 10.69
C PHE A 95 1.25 -5.57 11.38
N ARG A 96 1.06 -6.57 12.27
CA ARG A 96 -0.14 -6.71 13.10
C ARG A 96 -0.35 -5.55 14.05
N GLY A 97 0.72 -5.03 14.66
CA GLY A 97 0.64 -3.82 15.48
C GLY A 97 0.11 -2.62 14.70
N HIS A 98 0.61 -2.42 13.48
CA HIS A 98 0.22 -1.30 12.64
C HIS A 98 -1.23 -1.40 12.14
N TRP A 99 -1.62 -2.51 11.50
CA TRP A 99 -2.99 -2.58 10.95
C TRP A 99 -4.07 -2.65 12.04
N LYS A 100 -3.78 -3.21 13.24
CA LYS A 100 -4.71 -3.13 14.39
C LYS A 100 -4.92 -1.69 14.86
N CYS A 101 -3.89 -0.85 14.77
CA CYS A 101 -4.03 0.57 15.06
C CYS A 101 -4.91 1.26 14.01
N LEU A 102 -4.71 0.97 12.72
CA LEU A 102 -5.51 1.55 11.64
C LEU A 102 -6.99 1.21 11.82
N GLU A 103 -7.30 -0.05 12.14
CA GLU A 103 -8.69 -0.50 12.30
C GLU A 103 -9.42 0.22 13.44
N ARG A 104 -8.71 0.57 14.52
CA ARG A 104 -9.28 1.32 15.65
C ARG A 104 -9.47 2.81 15.41
N ASN A 105 -8.86 3.36 14.36
CA ASN A 105 -8.80 4.80 14.10
C ASN A 105 -9.33 5.16 12.71
N ASN A 106 -10.35 4.44 12.23
CA ASN A 106 -11.00 4.70 10.94
C ASN A 106 -9.99 4.72 9.77
N GLN A 107 -8.95 3.89 9.87
CA GLN A 107 -7.86 3.76 8.89
C GLN A 107 -7.07 5.05 8.62
N GLN A 108 -7.08 5.99 9.57
CA GLN A 108 -6.30 7.22 9.51
C GLN A 108 -4.83 6.98 9.88
N MET A 109 -3.93 7.12 8.91
CA MET A 109 -2.49 6.85 9.07
C MET A 109 -1.80 7.75 10.11
N TRP A 110 -2.23 9.01 10.26
CA TRP A 110 -1.58 9.96 11.18
C TRP A 110 -1.71 9.57 12.66
N ASN A 111 -2.70 8.76 13.02
CA ASN A 111 -2.86 8.24 14.40
C ASN A 111 -1.92 7.06 14.71
N CYS A 112 -1.29 6.46 13.69
CA CYS A 112 -0.57 5.18 13.81
C CYS A 112 0.92 5.29 13.43
N ARG A 113 1.53 6.48 13.51
CA ARG A 113 2.95 6.68 13.16
C ARG A 113 3.93 5.85 14.01
N GLY A 114 3.65 5.65 15.29
CA GLY A 114 4.47 4.83 16.19
C GLY A 114 4.69 3.40 15.68
N PRO A 115 3.63 2.59 15.49
CA PRO A 115 3.76 1.25 14.91
C PRO A 115 4.19 1.27 13.43
N GLU A 116 3.85 2.31 12.67
CA GLU A 116 4.30 2.46 11.28
C GLU A 116 5.83 2.55 11.17
N ILE A 117 6.49 3.32 12.03
CA ILE A 117 7.97 3.43 12.03
C ILE A 117 8.63 2.08 12.28
N GLN A 118 8.08 1.29 13.23
CA GLN A 118 8.60 -0.04 13.54
C GLN A 118 8.44 -1.00 12.35
N LEU A 119 7.31 -0.92 11.65
CA LEU A 119 7.07 -1.69 10.44
C LEU A 119 8.03 -1.27 9.32
N ASN A 120 8.15 0.03 9.05
CA ASN A 120 9.05 0.55 8.01
C ASN A 120 10.49 0.10 8.24
N LYS A 121 10.95 0.14 9.49
CA LYS A 121 12.29 -0.35 9.86
C LYS A 121 12.44 -1.85 9.54
N CYS A 122 11.51 -2.69 10.00
CA CYS A 122 11.59 -4.14 9.75
C CYS A 122 11.58 -4.48 8.25
N VAL A 123 10.74 -3.80 7.48
CA VAL A 123 10.62 -4.04 6.03
C VAL A 123 11.87 -3.56 5.28
N PHE A 124 12.45 -2.43 5.69
CA PHE A 124 13.71 -1.95 5.13
C PHE A 124 14.86 -2.92 5.43
N ASP A 125 14.98 -3.36 6.69
CA ASP A 125 16.09 -4.22 7.14
C ASP A 125 16.05 -5.63 6.51
N ASN A 126 14.85 -6.22 6.30
CA ASN A 126 14.72 -7.60 5.83
C ASN A 126 14.38 -7.74 4.33
N ILE A 127 13.54 -6.85 3.80
CA ILE A 127 12.97 -6.94 2.44
C ILE A 127 13.61 -5.89 1.51
N GLY A 128 14.23 -4.84 2.08
CA GLY A 128 14.86 -3.76 1.31
C GLY A 128 13.86 -2.81 0.64
N LEU A 129 12.61 -2.79 1.09
CA LEU A 129 11.59 -1.88 0.56
C LEU A 129 11.43 -0.66 1.47
N GLU A 130 11.40 0.52 0.86
CA GLU A 130 11.18 1.79 1.57
C GLU A 130 9.82 2.40 1.19
N LYS A 131 9.23 3.10 2.16
CA LYS A 131 8.01 3.89 1.94
C LYS A 131 8.39 5.28 1.43
N VAL A 132 8.09 5.53 0.16
CA VAL A 132 8.37 6.82 -0.50
C VAL A 132 7.06 7.48 -0.91
N ILE A 133 6.93 8.79 -0.66
CA ILE A 133 5.79 9.58 -1.15
C ILE A 133 6.24 10.31 -2.43
N PRO A 134 5.73 9.91 -3.62
CA PRO A 134 6.09 10.59 -4.85
C PRO A 134 5.59 12.03 -4.84
N GLY A 135 6.34 12.95 -5.47
CA GLY A 135 5.96 14.36 -5.59
C GLY A 135 6.20 15.21 -4.34
N THR A 136 6.91 14.70 -3.33
CA THR A 136 7.32 15.52 -2.18
C THR A 136 8.40 16.53 -2.60
N PRO A 137 8.23 17.85 -2.35
CA PRO A 137 9.27 18.84 -2.65
C PRO A 137 10.56 18.55 -1.88
N LYS A 138 11.72 18.69 -2.55
CA LYS A 138 13.04 18.34 -1.99
C LYS A 138 13.39 19.09 -0.70
N ASP A 139 12.85 20.28 -0.51
CA ASP A 139 13.13 21.13 0.66
C ASP A 139 12.27 20.75 1.89
N THR A 140 11.32 19.82 1.72
CA THR A 140 10.32 19.50 2.74
C THR A 140 10.45 18.09 3.28
N ILE A 141 10.22 17.95 4.59
CA ILE A 141 10.24 16.65 5.26
C ILE A 141 8.92 15.94 4.99
N PRO A 142 8.94 14.70 4.48
CA PRO A 142 7.74 13.91 4.27
C PRO A 142 6.89 13.79 5.54
N ILE A 143 5.57 13.87 5.39
CA ILE A 143 4.64 13.89 6.53
C ILE A 143 4.80 12.70 7.48
N HIS A 144 5.22 11.53 6.98
CA HIS A 144 5.39 10.31 7.76
C HIS A 144 6.68 10.28 8.59
N LEU A 145 7.64 11.18 8.30
CA LEU A 145 8.92 11.31 9.03
C LEU A 145 8.95 12.52 9.97
N ARG A 146 7.87 13.31 10.05
CA ARG A 146 7.82 14.45 10.97
C ARG A 146 7.69 13.99 12.42
N ASP A 147 8.49 14.59 13.30
CA ASP A 147 8.49 14.36 14.74
C ASP A 147 7.12 14.51 15.41
N LYS A 148 6.33 15.48 14.94
CA LYS A 148 5.00 15.80 15.49
C LYS A 148 3.97 15.86 14.37
N GLN A 149 2.83 15.24 14.62
CA GLN A 149 1.67 15.24 13.75
C GLN A 149 0.60 16.14 14.37
N VAL A 150 0.18 17.19 13.66
CA VAL A 150 -0.80 18.18 14.17
C VAL A 150 -2.19 17.55 14.36
N PHE A 151 -2.57 16.62 13.47
CA PHE A 151 -3.88 15.98 13.48
C PHE A 151 -3.93 14.66 14.26
N ALA A 152 -2.80 14.21 14.83
CA ALA A 152 -2.82 13.01 15.65
C ALA A 152 -3.56 13.27 16.96
N ASN A 153 -4.43 12.35 17.34
CA ASN A 153 -5.15 12.44 18.60
C ASN A 153 -4.15 12.54 19.77
N PRO A 154 -4.11 13.64 20.54
CA PRO A 154 -3.11 13.85 21.60
C PRO A 154 -3.13 12.74 22.66
N TRP A 155 -4.33 12.20 22.92
CA TRP A 155 -4.60 11.15 23.90
C TRP A 155 -4.29 9.73 23.44
N ARG A 156 -4.18 9.51 22.11
CA ARG A 156 -3.87 8.21 21.50
C ARG A 156 -2.57 8.23 20.70
N ALA A 157 -1.86 9.36 20.69
CA ALA A 157 -0.58 9.49 20.04
C ALA A 157 0.37 8.50 20.70
N TYR A 158 0.64 7.40 20.00
CA TYR A 158 1.72 6.49 20.40
C TYR A 158 2.97 7.35 20.50
N PRO A 159 3.56 7.49 21.69
CA PRO A 159 4.72 8.35 21.86
C PRO A 159 5.83 7.78 20.98
N VAL A 160 6.19 8.51 19.92
CA VAL A 160 7.37 8.14 19.17
C VAL A 160 8.56 8.44 20.08
N LYS A 161 9.33 7.41 20.42
CA LYS A 161 10.53 7.60 21.23
C LYS A 161 11.50 8.49 20.45
N ARG A 162 11.97 9.58 21.07
CA ARG A 162 13.06 10.41 20.53
C ARG A 162 14.24 9.49 20.19
N GLY A 163 14.76 9.56 18.95
CA GLY A 163 15.90 8.78 18.48
C GLY A 163 15.59 7.56 17.62
N GLN A 164 14.31 7.27 17.33
CA GLN A 164 13.90 6.15 16.45
C GLN A 164 13.44 6.61 15.06
N MET A 165 13.34 7.93 14.84
CA MET A 165 13.12 8.53 13.52
C MET A 165 14.49 8.84 12.88
N PRO A 166 14.65 8.68 11.56
CA PRO A 166 15.81 9.21 10.86
C PRO A 166 15.92 10.71 11.14
N THR A 167 17.14 11.20 11.32
CA THR A 167 17.38 12.64 11.46
C THR A 167 16.87 13.38 10.20
N LEU A 168 16.59 14.68 10.35
CA LEU A 168 16.08 15.50 9.24
C LEU A 168 16.97 15.45 8.01
N GLU A 169 18.28 15.30 8.18
CA GLU A 169 19.25 15.18 7.09
C GLU A 169 19.20 13.80 6.42
N GLU A 170 19.10 12.71 7.19
CA GLU A 170 18.97 11.34 6.67
C GLU A 170 17.64 11.12 5.92
N ALA A 171 16.56 11.71 6.41
CA ALA A 171 15.27 11.69 5.74
C ALA A 171 15.31 12.44 4.39
N ARG A 172 16.08 13.54 4.32
CA ARG A 172 16.25 14.35 3.11
C ARG A 172 17.12 13.64 2.08
N THR A 173 18.23 13.02 2.49
CA THR A 173 19.11 12.28 1.56
C THR A 173 18.41 11.05 0.97
N ARG A 174 17.67 10.27 1.78
CA ARG A 174 16.88 9.12 1.27
C ARG A 174 15.79 9.54 0.28
N ALA A 175 15.09 10.64 0.57
CA ALA A 175 14.12 11.21 -0.36
C ALA A 175 14.75 11.74 -1.66
N GLN A 176 16.02 12.18 -1.61
CA GLN A 176 16.76 12.70 -2.77
C GLN A 176 17.32 11.58 -3.68
N GLU A 177 17.87 10.50 -3.12
CA GLU A 177 18.36 9.34 -3.90
C GLU A 177 17.24 8.66 -4.70
N GLN A 178 16.01 8.71 -4.21
CA GLN A 178 14.86 8.03 -4.83
C GLN A 178 14.07 8.91 -5.81
N ALA A 179 14.29 10.22 -5.79
CA ALA A 179 13.74 11.16 -6.78
C ALA A 179 14.58 11.21 -8.08
N GLN A 180 15.74 10.56 -8.09
CA GLN A 180 16.48 10.30 -9.33
C GLN A 180 15.81 9.10 -10.03
N PRO A 181 15.49 9.20 -11.33
CA PRO A 181 14.98 8.05 -12.06
C PRO A 181 16.04 6.96 -11.99
N GLN A 182 15.66 5.77 -11.52
CA GLN A 182 16.50 4.57 -11.69
C GLN A 182 16.77 4.44 -13.19
N GLN A 183 17.98 4.80 -13.60
CA GLN A 183 18.48 4.63 -14.95
C GLN A 183 18.67 3.13 -15.18
N SER A 184 17.78 2.54 -15.97
CA SER A 184 18.05 1.36 -16.81
C SER A 184 16.97 1.27 -17.87
#